data_AF-A0A535RK53-F1
#
_entry.id   AF-A0A535RK53-F1
#
_cell.length_a   1.000
_cell.length_b   1.000
_cell.length_c   1.000
_cell.angle_alpha   90.00
_cell.angle_beta   90.00
_cell.angle_gamma   90.00
#
_symmetry.space_group_name_H-M   'P 1'
#
loop_
_entity.id
_entity.type
_entity.pdbx_description
1 polymer ?
#
loop_
_entity_poly.entity_id
_entity_poly.type
_entity_poly.pdbx_seq_one_letter_code
_entity_poly.pdbx_strand_id
1 'polypeptide(L)'
;MNAKRVDVQIRGMPAGLRDRLRRRSDRKGVSMSQYVIEVLKDDLSRPTLDEWWEEVRKQPPLNLRTPAADAIRAARREEGVED
;
A
#
# COMPACT_ATOMS: atom_id res chain seq x y z
N MET A 1 -20.60 0.83 11.23
CA MET A 1 -19.86 1.92 11.91
C MET A 1 -19.86 3.14 11.00
N ASN A 2 -20.37 4.28 11.44
CA ASN A 2 -20.37 5.49 10.63
C ASN A 2 -18.96 6.10 10.69
N ALA A 3 -18.15 5.89 9.66
CA ALA A 3 -16.79 6.40 9.64
C ALA A 3 -16.82 7.94 9.60
N LYS A 4 -16.21 8.58 10.61
CA LYS A 4 -16.08 10.03 10.67
C LYS A 4 -15.33 10.51 9.42
N ARG A 5 -15.97 11.35 8.60
CA ARG A 5 -15.31 12.02 7.47
C ARG A 5 -14.55 13.24 7.99
N VAL A 6 -13.35 13.42 7.46
CA VAL A 6 -12.47 14.57 7.73
C VAL A 6 -11.97 15.08 6.40
N ASP A 7 -11.98 16.40 6.21
CA ASP A 7 -11.49 17.04 5.00
C ASP A 7 -10.00 17.36 5.13
N VAL A 8 -9.27 17.17 4.02
CA VAL A 8 -7.85 17.51 3.91
C VAL A 8 -7.70 18.63 2.88
N GLN A 9 -7.16 19.77 3.32
CA GLN A 9 -6.82 20.88 2.42
C GLN A 9 -5.34 20.82 2.03
N ILE A 10 -5.06 20.61 0.75
CA ILE A 10 -3.70 20.60 0.20
C ILE A 10 -3.33 22.01 -0.28
N ARG A 11 -2.40 22.67 0.42
CA ARG A 11 -1.87 23.99 0.04
C ARG A 11 -0.67 23.86 -0.91
N GLY A 12 -0.46 24.87 -1.75
CA GLY A 12 0.71 24.91 -2.65
C GLY A 12 0.67 23.93 -3.82
N MET A 13 -0.50 23.37 -4.15
CA MET A 13 -0.63 22.44 -5.28
C MET A 13 -0.26 23.11 -6.60
N PRO A 14 0.70 22.56 -7.37
CA PRO A 14 1.01 23.08 -8.70
C PRO A 14 -0.24 23.04 -9.59
N ALA A 15 -0.55 24.15 -10.27
CA ALA A 15 -1.76 24.25 -11.09
C ALA A 15 -1.84 23.13 -12.15
N GLY A 16 -0.72 22.80 -12.79
CA GLY A 16 -0.65 21.70 -13.76
C GLY A 16 -0.96 20.32 -13.16
N LEU A 17 -0.65 20.09 -11.88
CA LEU A 17 -1.05 18.85 -11.20
C LEU A 17 -2.55 18.81 -10.98
N ARG A 18 -3.14 19.90 -10.46
CA ARG A 18 -4.58 20.02 -10.26
C ARG A 18 -5.36 19.79 -11.57
N ASP A 19 -4.89 20.38 -12.67
CA ASP A 19 -5.57 20.26 -13.96
C ASP A 19 -5.47 18.85 -14.55
N ARG A 20 -4.40 18.11 -14.26
CA ARG A 20 -4.30 16.68 -14.62
C ARG A 20 -5.23 15.83 -13.75
N LEU A 21 -5.32 16.09 -12.45
CA LEU A 21 -6.25 15.40 -11.55
C LEU A 21 -7.70 15.60 -12.01
N ARG A 22 -8.10 16.85 -12.29
CA ARG A 22 -9.43 17.17 -12.81
C ARG A 22 -9.75 16.43 -14.10
N ARG A 23 -8.85 16.47 -15.09
CA ARG A 23 -9.07 15.75 -16.36
C ARG A 23 -9.25 14.25 -16.18
N ARG A 24 -8.52 13.65 -15.24
CA ARG A 24 -8.64 12.21 -14.95
C ARG A 24 -9.93 11.89 -14.19
N SER A 25 -10.33 12.72 -13.22
CA SER A 25 -11.59 12.53 -12.50
C SER A 25 -12.80 12.65 -13.43
N ASP A 26 -12.79 13.66 -14.30
CA ASP A 26 -13.85 13.89 -15.30
C ASP A 26 -13.97 12.69 -16.25
N ARG A 27 -12.84 12.16 -16.74
CA ARG A 27 -12.80 10.96 -17.60
C ARG A 27 -13.35 9.71 -16.91
N LYS A 28 -13.12 9.58 -15.60
CA LYS A 28 -13.65 8.47 -14.79
C LYS A 28 -15.10 8.68 -14.35
N GLY A 29 -15.71 9.85 -14.60
CA GLY A 29 -17.07 10.16 -14.17
C GLY A 29 -17.22 10.33 -12.66
N VAL A 30 -16.13 10.66 -11.95
CA VAL A 30 -16.13 10.84 -10.48
C VAL A 30 -15.71 12.26 -10.12
N SER A 31 -16.07 12.71 -8.92
CA SER A 31 -15.57 13.99 -8.41
C SER A 31 -14.05 13.94 -8.24
N MET A 32 -13.38 15.10 -8.34
CA MET A 32 -11.93 15.17 -8.12
C MET A 32 -11.54 14.71 -6.71
N SER A 33 -12.35 15.01 -5.69
CA SER A 33 -12.14 14.54 -4.32
C SER A 33 -12.18 13.01 -4.25
N GLN A 34 -13.21 12.39 -4.84
CA GLN A 34 -13.32 10.93 -4.91
C GLN A 34 -12.12 10.30 -5.61
N TYR A 35 -11.70 10.87 -6.75
CA TYR A 35 -10.54 10.39 -7.49
C TYR A 35 -9.25 10.44 -6.65
N VAL A 36 -9.01 11.54 -5.93
CA VAL A 36 -7.83 11.67 -5.06
C VAL A 36 -7.89 10.68 -3.90
N ILE A 37 -9.07 10.50 -3.28
CA ILE A 37 -9.25 9.52 -2.20
C ILE A 37 -8.94 8.10 -2.69
N GLU A 38 -9.38 7.73 -3.89
CA GLU A 38 -9.07 6.42 -4.48
C GLU A 38 -7.56 6.24 -4.70
N VAL A 39 -6.89 7.25 -5.28
CA VAL A 39 -5.43 7.20 -5.48
C VAL A 39 -4.69 7.02 -4.15
N LEU A 40 -5.11 7.73 -3.09
CA LEU A 40 -4.51 7.58 -1.76
C LEU A 40 -4.79 6.21 -1.14
N LYS A 41 -5.99 5.64 -1.35
CA LYS A 41 -6.30 4.29 -0.90
C LYS A 41 -5.47 3.23 -1.62
N ASP A 42 -5.27 3.40 -2.92
CA ASP A 42 -4.45 2.47 -3.72
C ASP A 42 -2.99 2.53 -3.27
N ASP A 43 -2.46 3.73 -3.04
CA ASP A 43 -1.11 3.95 -2.52
C ASP A 43 -0.92 3.31 -1.13
N LEU A 44 -1.90 3.47 -0.24
CA LEU A 44 -1.89 2.90 1.11
C LEU A 44 -2.41 1.46 1.19
N SER A 45 -2.69 0.81 0.06
CA SER A 45 -3.26 -0.55 0.04
C SER A 45 -2.31 -1.61 0.59
N ARG A 46 -1.01 -1.31 0.65
CA ARG A 46 0.03 -2.15 1.24
C ARG A 46 0.96 -1.27 2.08
N PRO A 47 1.48 -1.79 3.21
CA PRO A 47 2.50 -1.07 3.96
C PRO A 47 3.75 -0.88 3.09
N THR A 48 4.44 0.22 3.32
CA THR A 48 5.84 0.36 2.88
C THR A 48 6.71 -0.72 3.53
N LEU A 49 7.89 -0.97 2.97
CA LEU A 49 8.83 -1.92 3.58
C LEU A 49 9.22 -1.50 5.00
N ASP A 50 9.38 -0.21 5.26
CA ASP A 50 9.76 0.31 6.57
C ASP A 50 8.63 0.11 7.59
N GLU A 51 7.39 0.45 7.24
CA GLU A 51 6.22 0.19 8.09
C GLU A 51 6.05 -1.32 8.34
N TRP A 52 6.22 -2.13 7.30
CA TRP A 52 6.16 -3.58 7.44
C TRP A 52 7.27 -4.12 8.35
N TRP A 53 8.49 -3.61 8.24
CA TRP A 53 9.59 -4.00 9.14
C TRP A 53 9.33 -3.61 10.58
N GLU A 54 8.76 -2.43 10.84
CA GLU A 54 8.34 -2.03 12.17
C GLU A 54 7.29 -2.99 12.74
N GLU A 55 6.31 -3.39 11.93
CA GLU A 55 5.31 -4.37 12.34
C GLU A 55 5.92 -5.76 12.63
N VAL A 56 6.83 -6.24 11.77
CA VAL A 56 7.53 -7.52 11.99
C VAL A 56 8.35 -7.49 13.28
N ARG A 57 9.05 -6.38 13.56
CA ARG A 57 9.87 -6.24 14.78
C ARG A 57 9.06 -6.23 16.07
N LYS A 58 7.78 -5.87 16.03
CA LYS A 58 6.88 -5.93 17.19
C LYS A 58 6.48 -7.37 17.54
N GLN A 59 6.66 -8.32 16.62
CA GLN A 59 6.28 -9.72 16.87
C GLN A 59 7.33 -10.43 17.73
N PRO A 60 6.91 -11.37 18.59
CA PRO A 60 7.85 -12.18 19.36
C PRO A 60 8.86 -12.91 18.45
N PRO A 61 10.15 -12.99 18.83
CA PRO A 61 11.13 -13.74 18.06
C PRO A 61 10.70 -15.20 17.89
N LEU A 62 10.67 -15.68 16.65
CA LEU A 62 10.37 -17.08 16.37
C LEU A 62 11.63 -17.92 16.49
N ASN A 63 11.62 -18.89 17.41
CA ASN A 63 12.72 -19.84 17.54
C ASN A 63 12.47 -21.05 16.65
N LEU A 64 13.08 -21.05 15.47
CA LEU A 64 12.91 -22.09 14.46
C LEU A 64 13.87 -23.26 14.73
N ARG A 65 13.38 -24.49 14.54
CA ARG A 65 14.21 -25.71 14.63
C ARG A 65 15.21 -25.85 13.48
N THR A 66 14.92 -25.20 12.36
CA THR A 66 15.74 -25.20 11.15
C THR A 66 15.96 -23.75 10.72
N PRO A 67 17.13 -23.38 10.17
CA PRO A 67 17.33 -22.04 9.62
C PRO A 67 16.22 -21.67 8.62
N ALA A 68 15.68 -20.45 8.76
CA ALA A 68 14.58 -19.97 7.91
C ALA A 68 14.89 -20.10 6.40
N ALA A 69 16.15 -19.84 6.03
CA ALA A 69 16.60 -19.95 4.64
C ALA A 69 16.44 -21.37 4.08
N ASP A 70 16.71 -22.41 4.88
CA ASP A 70 16.63 -23.79 4.42
C ASP A 70 15.17 -24.24 4.30
N ALA A 71 14.32 -23.83 5.23
CA ALA A 71 12.87 -24.06 5.18
C ALA A 71 12.24 -23.41 3.93
N ILE A 72 12.62 -22.17 3.61
CA ILE A 72 12.11 -21.46 2.42
C ILE A 72 12.56 -22.15 1.12
N ARG A 73 13.83 -22.56 1.03
CA ARG A 73 14.32 -23.29 -0.15
C ARG A 73 13.63 -24.64 -0.32
N ALA A 74 13.36 -25.35 0.78
CA ALA A 74 12.61 -26.61 0.73
C ALA A 74 11.18 -26.39 0.19
N ALA A 75 10.46 -25.37 0.70
CA ALA A 75 9.13 -25.04 0.22
C ALA A 75 9.11 -24.69 -1.28
N ARG A 76 10.09 -23.91 -1.77
CA ARG A 76 10.20 -23.55 -3.20
C ARG A 76 10.43 -24.75 -4.11
N ARG A 77 11.25 -25.72 -3.66
CA ARG A 77 11.43 -27.01 -4.37
C ARG A 77 10.14 -27.81 -4.44
N GLU A 78 9.39 -27.86 -3.34
CA GLU A 78 8.10 -28.58 -3.28
C GLU A 78 7.03 -27.94 -4.17
N GLU A 79 7.00 -26.61 -4.26
CA GLU A 79 6.07 -25.86 -5.13
C GLU A 79 6.48 -25.86 -6.62
N GLY A 80 7.65 -26.39 -6.97
CA GLY A 80 8.16 -26.42 -8.35
C GLY A 80 8.47 -25.02 -8.91
N VAL A 81 8.81 -24.06 -8.05
CA VAL A 81 9.11 -22.65 -8.41
C VAL A 81 10.63 -22.44 -8.60
N GLU A 82 11.42 -23.51 -8.63
CA GLU A 82 12.85 -23.46 -8.97
C GLU A 82 13.06 -23.87 -10.44
N ASP A 83 13.62 -22.96 -11.25
CA ASP A 83 14.37 -23.26 -12.49
C ASP A 83 15.83 -23.60 -12.13
#